data_AF-C0LLI5-F1
#
_entry.id   AF-C0LLI5-F1
#
_cell.length_a   1.000
_cell.length_b   1.000
_cell.length_c   1.000
_cell.angle_alpha   90.00
_cell.angle_beta   90.00
_cell.angle_gamma   90.00
#
_symmetry.space_group_name_H-M   'P 1'
#
loop_
_entity.id
_entity.type
_entity.pdbx_description
1 polymer ?
#
loop_
_entity_poly.entity_id
_entity_poly.type
_entity_poly.pdbx_seq_one_letter_code
_entity_poly.pdbx_strand_id
1 'polypeptide(L)'
;GYHYGVWSCEGCKAFFKRSIQGHNDYMCPATNQCTIDKNRRKSCQACRLRKCYEVGMMKGGIRKDQSHLATAGSTSSHSLQK
;
A
#
# COMPACT_ATOMS: atom_id res chain seq x y z
N GLY A 1 3.16 10.41 -8.64
CA GLY A 1 4.32 9.98 -9.45
C GLY A 1 4.64 8.53 -9.17
N TYR A 2 5.72 8.01 -9.76
CA TYR A 2 6.23 6.67 -9.46
C TYR A 2 7.25 6.77 -8.32
N HIS A 3 6.92 6.23 -7.14
CA HIS A 3 7.72 6.38 -5.92
C HIS A 3 7.86 5.04 -5.23
N TYR A 4 9.08 4.70 -4.80
CA TYR A 4 9.37 3.45 -4.06
C TYR A 4 8.90 2.17 -4.76
N GLY A 5 8.87 2.16 -6.09
CA GLY A 5 8.48 0.97 -6.88
C GLY A 5 7.00 0.90 -7.25
N VAL A 6 6.18 1.92 -6.94
CA VAL A 6 4.74 1.92 -7.28
C VAL A 6 4.25 3.31 -7.70
N TRP A 7 3.16 3.36 -8.47
CA TRP A 7 2.42 4.61 -8.69
C TRP A 7 1.73 5.05 -7.41
N SER A 8 2.08 6.24 -6.91
CA SER A 8 1.52 6.76 -5.68
C SER A 8 1.44 8.29 -5.64
N CYS A 9 0.62 8.79 -4.74
CA CYS A 9 0.52 10.22 -4.47
C CYS A 9 1.68 10.72 -3.59
N GLU A 10 1.97 12.02 -3.63
CA GLU A 10 3.03 12.65 -2.82
C GLU A 10 2.83 12.42 -1.31
N GLY A 11 1.58 12.37 -0.85
CA GLY A 11 1.27 12.09 0.55
C GLY A 11 1.71 10.70 1.00
N CYS A 12 1.63 9.67 0.14
CA CYS A 12 2.09 8.32 0.48
C CYS A 12 3.60 8.18 0.33
N LYS A 13 4.21 8.84 -0.66
CA LYS A 13 5.67 8.96 -0.77
C LYS A 13 6.29 9.54 0.51
N ALA A 14 5.82 10.69 0.96
CA ALA A 14 6.39 11.36 2.14
C ALA A 14 6.12 10.57 3.43
N PHE A 15 4.95 9.96 3.56
CA PHE A 15 4.62 9.08 4.68
C PHE A 15 5.57 7.88 4.73
N PHE A 16 5.68 7.13 3.63
CA PHE A 16 6.52 5.94 3.56
C PHE A 16 7.99 6.24 3.85
N LYS A 17 8.53 7.34 3.29
CA LYS A 17 9.89 7.82 3.61
C LYS A 17 10.13 7.95 5.11
N ARG A 18 9.23 8.61 5.84
CA ARG A 18 9.34 8.79 7.29
C ARG A 18 9.22 7.46 8.04
N SER A 19 8.31 6.61 7.58
CA SER A 19 8.06 5.30 8.20
C SER A 19 9.25 4.35 8.14
N ILE A 20 10.06 4.40 7.07
CA ILE A 20 11.24 3.52 6.89
C ILE A 20 12.56 4.12 7.36
N GLN A 21 12.57 5.41 7.72
CA GLN A 21 13.77 6.12 8.20
C GLN A 21 13.77 6.32 9.72
N GLY A 22 12.59 6.43 10.34
CA GLY A 22 12.47 6.60 11.79
C GLY A 22 12.04 5.32 12.50
N HIS A 23 12.22 5.30 13.83
CA HIS A 23 11.59 4.33 14.71
C HIS A 23 10.10 4.70 14.86
N ASN A 24 9.21 3.97 14.20
CA ASN A 24 7.78 4.26 14.21
C ASN A 24 7.00 3.05 14.75
N ASP A 25 6.50 3.18 15.98
CA ASP A 25 5.66 2.16 16.62
C ASP A 25 4.18 2.43 16.33
N TYR A 26 3.78 2.29 15.05
CA TYR A 26 2.39 2.48 14.68
C TYR A 26 1.52 1.34 15.19
N MET A 27 0.57 1.67 16.07
CA MET A 27 -0.50 0.75 16.45
C MET A 27 -1.80 1.08 15.71
N CYS A 28 -2.54 0.06 15.30
CA CYS A 28 -3.87 0.25 14.77
C CYS A 28 -4.84 0.50 15.94
N PRO A 29 -5.69 1.53 15.88
CA PRO A 29 -6.70 1.78 16.91
C PRO A 29 -7.90 0.82 16.84
N ALA A 30 -7.88 -0.15 15.92
CA ALA A 30 -8.96 -1.08 15.63
C ALA A 30 -8.37 -2.48 15.34
N THR A 31 -8.89 -3.20 14.35
CA THR A 31 -8.59 -4.62 14.10
C THR A 31 -7.50 -4.86 13.05
N ASN A 32 -6.61 -3.89 12.81
CA ASN A 32 -5.60 -3.94 11.74
C ASN A 32 -6.15 -4.10 10.30
N GLN A 33 -7.46 -3.93 10.09
CA GLN A 33 -8.15 -4.11 8.80
C GLN A 33 -8.75 -2.80 8.26
N CYS A 34 -8.21 -1.64 8.66
CA CYS A 34 -8.73 -0.35 8.22
C CYS A 34 -8.62 -0.19 6.70
N THR A 35 -9.71 0.23 6.06
CA THR A 35 -9.68 0.67 4.66
C THR A 35 -8.90 1.98 4.54
N ILE A 36 -7.96 2.04 3.59
CA ILE A 36 -7.12 3.20 3.35
C ILE A 36 -7.53 3.86 2.03
N ASP A 37 -8.23 4.98 2.14
CA ASP A 37 -8.63 5.85 1.02
C ASP A 37 -8.14 7.29 1.25
N LYS A 38 -8.48 8.22 0.33
CA LYS A 38 -8.04 9.62 0.41
C LYS A 38 -8.46 10.31 1.72
N ASN A 39 -9.61 9.92 2.28
CA ASN A 39 -10.22 10.53 3.45
C ASN A 39 -9.74 9.86 4.75
N ARG A 40 -9.60 8.53 4.76
CA ARG A 40 -9.27 7.72 5.96
C ARG A 40 -7.80 7.40 6.16
N ARG A 41 -6.93 7.69 5.18
CA ARG A 41 -5.47 7.45 5.29
C ARG A 41 -4.76 8.21 6.43
N LYS A 42 -5.41 9.17 7.09
CA LYS A 42 -4.85 9.83 8.29
C LYS A 42 -5.26 9.12 9.59
N SER A 43 -6.35 8.36 9.58
CA SER A 43 -6.95 7.75 10.78
C SER A 43 -6.16 6.55 11.32
N CYS A 44 -5.38 5.87 10.49
CA CYS A 44 -4.59 4.71 10.93
C CYS A 44 -3.26 4.64 10.18
N GLN A 45 -2.17 4.99 10.86
CA GLN A 45 -0.82 4.93 10.31
C GLN A 45 -0.34 3.49 10.13
N ALA A 46 -0.70 2.58 11.05
CA ALA A 46 -0.32 1.18 10.99
C ALA A 46 -0.84 0.50 9.72
N CYS A 47 -2.16 0.56 9.49
CA CYS A 47 -2.76 -0.03 8.29
C CYS A 47 -2.33 0.69 7.00
N ARG A 48 -2.06 1.99 7.06
CA ARG A 48 -1.52 2.72 5.92
C ARG A 48 -0.13 2.22 5.54
N LEU A 49 0.77 2.04 6.51
CA LEU A 49 2.11 1.53 6.27
C LEU A 49 2.06 0.09 5.76
N ARG A 50 1.24 -0.76 6.38
CA ARG A 50 0.97 -2.12 5.87
C ARG A 50 0.53 -2.09 4.41
N LYS A 51 -0.45 -1.24 4.07
CA LYS A 51 -0.93 -1.11 2.70
C LYS A 51 0.16 -0.63 1.73
N CYS A 52 1.05 0.27 2.15
CA CYS A 52 2.20 0.68 1.34
C CYS A 52 3.08 -0.52 0.96
N TYR A 53 3.40 -1.40 1.91
CA TYR A 53 4.16 -2.62 1.61
C TYR A 53 3.38 -3.59 0.73
N GLU A 54 2.08 -3.81 1.00
CA GLU A 54 1.24 -4.73 0.22
C GLU A 54 1.13 -4.35 -1.26
N VAL A 55 1.11 -3.06 -1.57
CA VAL A 55 1.08 -2.61 -2.98
C VAL A 55 2.47 -2.61 -3.62
N GLY A 56 3.53 -2.91 -2.86
CA GLY A 56 4.89 -3.07 -3.36
C GLY A 56 5.84 -1.90 -3.08
N MET A 57 5.54 -0.99 -2.15
CA MET A 57 6.51 0.05 -1.77
C MET A 57 7.73 -0.56 -1.06
N MET A 58 8.93 -0.23 -1.54
CA MET A 58 10.19 -0.76 -1.01
C MET A 58 11.30 0.29 -0.94
N LYS A 59 12.20 0.16 0.04
CA LYS A 59 13.32 1.10 0.30
C LYS A 59 14.41 1.05 -0.78
N GLY A 60 14.65 -0.11 -1.38
CA GLY A 60 15.56 -0.28 -2.51
C GLY A 60 14.76 -0.65 -3.75
N GLY A 61 14.80 0.17 -4.81
CA GLY A 61 14.02 0.00 -6.04
C GLY A 61 14.39 -1.21 -6.90
N ILE A 62 14.97 -2.27 -6.30
CA ILE A 62 15.27 -3.52 -6.99
C ILE A 62 13.97 -4.33 -7.02
N ARG A 63 13.22 -4.15 -8.10
CA ARG A 63 12.24 -5.15 -8.51
C ARG A 63 13.03 -6.44 -8.76
N LYS A 64 12.97 -7.41 -7.84
CA LYS A 64 13.23 -8.80 -8.24
C LYS A 64 12.17 -9.08 -9.30
N ASP A 65 12.62 -9.34 -10.52
CA ASP A 65 11.76 -9.85 -11.57
C ASP A 65 11.15 -11.16 -11.06
N GLN A 66 9.94 -11.08 -10.51
CA GLN A 66 9.08 -12.24 -10.31
C GLN A 66 8.02 -12.20 -11.39
N SER A 67 8.49 -12.56 -12.58
CA SER A 67 7.72 -13.34 -13.52
C SER A 67 7.10 -14.55 -12.76
N HIS A 68 5.77 -14.66 -12.84
CA HIS A 68 4.93 -15.79 -12.40
C HIS A 68 4.81 -16.10 -10.90
N LEU A 69 3.79 -15.52 -10.24
CA LEU A 69 2.80 -16.32 -9.50
C LEU A 69 1.49 -15.53 -9.30
N ALA A 70 0.75 -15.37 -10.38
CA ALA A 70 -0.68 -15.08 -10.30
C ALA A 70 -1.41 -16.41 -10.11
N THR A 71 -1.71 -16.78 -8.86
CA THR A 71 -2.72 -17.82 -8.59
C THR A 71 -3.51 -17.48 -7.33
N ALA A 72 -4.84 -17.45 -7.51
CA ALA A 72 -5.93 -17.55 -6.54
C ALA A 72 -6.71 -16.26 -6.14
N GLY A 73 -7.81 -16.03 -6.88
CA GLY A 73 -9.14 -15.61 -6.40
C GLY A 73 -9.33 -14.11 -6.10
N SER A 74 -10.33 -13.39 -6.60
CA SER A 74 -11.67 -13.78 -7.02
C SER A 74 -12.23 -12.79 -8.04
N THR A 75 -13.01 -13.33 -8.96
CA THR A 75 -13.81 -12.66 -9.99
C THR A 75 -14.76 -11.62 -9.39
N SER A 76 -14.78 -10.43 -9.99
CA SER A 76 -15.94 -9.53 -9.99
C SER A 76 -15.83 -8.61 -11.20
N SER A 77 -16.09 -9.19 -12.37
CA SER A 77 -16.33 -8.45 -13.59
C SER A 77 -17.72 -7.83 -13.49
N HIS A 78 -17.80 -6.55 -13.13
CA HIS A 78 -18.94 -5.72 -13.52
C HIS A 78 -18.61 -5.14 -14.90
N SER A 79 -19.24 -5.66 -15.95
CA SER A 79 -19.38 -4.98 -17.24
C SER A 79 -20.74 -5.29 -17.84
N LEU A 80 -21.49 -4.21 -18.00
CA LEU A 80 -22.64 -4.01 -18.87
C LEU A 80 -22.40 -4.60 -20.28
N GLN A 81 -23.45 -5.17 -20.90
CA GLN A 81 -23.89 -4.94 -22.30
C GLN A 81 -24.68 -6.16 -22.86
N LYS A 82 -25.99 -6.15 -22.66
CA LYS A 82 -27.03 -6.45 -23.67
C LYS A 82 -28.41 -6.07 -23.14
#